data_AF-A0A800CIT2-F1
#
_entry.id   AF-A0A800CIT2-F1
#
_cell.length_a   1.000
_cell.length_b   1.000
_cell.length_c   1.000
_cell.angle_alpha   90.00
_cell.angle_beta   90.00
_cell.angle_gamma   90.00
#
_symmetry.space_group_name_H-M   'P 1'
#
loop_
_entity.id
_entity.type
_entity.pdbx_description
1 polymer ?
#
loop_
_entity_poly.entity_id
_entity_poly.type
_entity_poly.pdbx_seq_one_letter_code
_entity_poly.pdbx_strand_id
1 'polypeptide(L)'
;MSEFKFEAWPTQFLSINQHFGANPQNYAQFNLPGHDGVDIMAPTGSKIFAVADGLVSRVRTDPKGHNYGIHIRINHEDDYQTIYAHLQEVRVREGQQVEAGQLIGLADNTGNSFGSHLHLSLKRLNHNYKNWPYCFFDPTPFLLPLLGWQRPSGPYIDGWAYTAAITRVDDLAQANAGGINLRKTASIGGKLIDLVPGGSLMIVMGRERNGYTPVQVPIASLSNVPDPEPPPPPPPTELAGIFLGGSFEVGFW
;
A
#
# COMPACT_ATOMS: atom_id res chain seq x y z
N MET A 1 1.12 -24.60 -5.91
CA MET A 1 0.91 -24.08 -4.54
C MET A 1 0.79 -22.58 -4.71
N SER A 2 -0.35 -22.00 -4.31
CA SER A 2 -0.53 -20.55 -4.24
C SER A 2 0.44 -19.99 -3.21
N GLU A 3 1.10 -18.88 -3.52
CA GLU A 3 1.85 -18.10 -2.54
C GLU A 3 0.84 -17.18 -1.83
N PHE A 4 0.76 -17.25 -0.49
CA PHE A 4 -0.07 -16.33 0.27
C PHE A 4 0.22 -14.87 -0.10
N LYS A 5 -0.84 -14.11 -0.41
CA LYS A 5 -0.79 -12.69 -0.77
C LYS A 5 -1.98 -11.95 -0.17
N PHE A 6 -1.86 -10.64 -0.02
CA PHE A 6 -3.05 -9.83 0.20
C PHE A 6 -3.74 -9.57 -1.14
N GLU A 7 -5.06 -9.63 -1.14
CA GLU A 7 -5.93 -9.47 -2.31
C GLU A 7 -6.82 -8.22 -2.21
N ALA A 8 -6.93 -7.64 -1.01
CA ALA A 8 -7.68 -6.41 -0.78
C ALA A 8 -6.95 -5.45 0.15
N TRP A 9 -7.07 -4.15 -0.13
CA TRP A 9 -6.62 -3.11 0.78
C TRP A 9 -7.58 -3.02 1.99
N PRO A 10 -7.08 -2.92 3.24
CA PRO A 10 -7.91 -3.12 4.43
C PRO A 10 -8.76 -1.91 4.84
N THR A 11 -8.61 -0.75 4.18
CA THR A 11 -9.37 0.46 4.50
C THR A 11 -9.86 1.17 3.22
N GLN A 12 -10.56 2.29 3.37
CA GLN A 12 -10.93 3.15 2.23
C GLN A 12 -9.82 4.16 1.86
N PHE A 13 -8.68 4.16 2.56
CA PHE A 13 -7.61 5.15 2.42
C PHE A 13 -6.28 4.46 2.15
N LEU A 14 -5.66 4.81 1.02
CA LEU A 14 -4.40 4.23 0.57
C LEU A 14 -3.18 4.93 1.18
N SER A 15 -3.16 5.11 2.51
CA SER A 15 -2.11 5.84 3.22
C SER A 15 -1.64 5.08 4.44
N ILE A 16 -0.34 4.75 4.47
CA ILE A 16 0.35 4.21 5.65
C ILE A 16 0.93 5.41 6.42
N ASN A 17 0.50 5.57 7.66
CA ASN A 17 0.96 6.63 8.57
C ASN A 17 2.19 6.20 9.37
N GLN A 18 2.31 4.91 9.69
CA GLN A 18 3.45 4.36 10.42
C GLN A 18 3.81 2.98 9.89
N HIS A 19 5.10 2.78 9.61
CA HIS A 19 5.62 1.53 9.06
C HIS A 19 6.00 0.53 10.15
N PHE A 20 6.13 -0.74 9.75
CA PHE A 20 6.71 -1.80 10.56
C PHE A 20 8.13 -1.45 11.00
N GLY A 21 8.49 -1.76 12.26
CA GLY A 21 9.78 -1.41 12.84
C GLY A 21 9.97 0.05 13.23
N ALA A 22 9.01 0.94 12.95
CA ALA A 22 9.13 2.36 13.28
C ALA A 22 9.18 2.61 14.81
N ASN A 23 9.79 3.73 15.19
CA ASN A 23 9.84 4.27 16.55
C ASN A 23 10.29 3.26 17.64
N PRO A 24 11.42 2.53 17.48
CA PRO A 24 11.85 1.46 18.40
C PRO A 24 11.92 1.88 19.87
N GLN A 25 12.21 3.14 20.13
CA GLN A 25 12.29 3.72 21.47
C GLN A 25 10.92 3.69 22.18
N ASN A 26 9.83 3.90 21.43
CA ASN A 26 8.46 3.90 21.96
C ASN A 26 7.96 2.48 22.21
N TYR A 27 8.43 1.49 21.45
CA TYR A 27 7.98 0.09 21.54
C TYR A 27 8.85 -0.79 22.44
N ALA A 28 10.03 -0.30 22.85
CA ALA A 28 10.89 -1.00 23.80
C ALA A 28 10.17 -1.35 25.13
N GLN A 29 9.24 -0.50 25.57
CA GLN A 29 8.41 -0.77 26.77
C GLN A 29 7.51 -2.01 26.63
N PHE A 30 7.24 -2.46 25.40
CA PHE A 30 6.48 -3.68 25.09
C PHE A 30 7.40 -4.84 24.71
N ASN A 31 8.71 -4.69 24.90
CA ASN A 31 9.72 -5.67 24.52
C ASN A 31 9.70 -6.02 23.02
N LEU A 32 9.39 -5.02 22.19
CA LEU A 32 9.39 -5.10 20.73
C LEU A 32 10.54 -4.26 20.15
N PRO A 33 11.17 -4.70 19.06
CA PRO A 33 12.25 -3.96 18.39
C PRO A 33 11.73 -2.75 17.59
N GLY A 34 10.42 -2.49 17.59
CA GLY A 34 9.75 -1.44 16.84
C GLY A 34 8.26 -1.74 16.74
N HIS A 35 7.56 -0.94 15.93
CA HIS A 35 6.17 -1.16 15.61
C HIS A 35 5.93 -2.54 14.96
N ASP A 36 5.03 -3.35 15.50
CA ASP A 36 4.79 -4.75 15.12
C ASP A 36 3.78 -4.94 13.97
N GLY A 37 3.35 -3.84 13.35
CA GLY A 37 2.46 -3.84 12.20
C GLY A 37 2.67 -2.59 11.35
N VAL A 38 1.65 -2.22 10.60
CA VAL A 38 1.55 -0.93 9.92
C VAL A 38 0.30 -0.20 10.38
N ASP A 39 0.39 1.11 10.53
CA ASP A 39 -0.76 1.95 10.83
C ASP A 39 -1.24 2.60 9.55
N ILE A 40 -2.49 2.34 9.19
CA ILE A 40 -3.13 2.80 7.96
C ILE A 40 -4.19 3.83 8.32
N MET A 41 -4.23 4.94 7.59
CA MET A 41 -5.22 5.99 7.79
C MET A 41 -6.64 5.40 7.76
N ALA A 42 -7.39 5.64 8.83
CA ALA A 42 -8.79 5.25 8.93
C ALA A 42 -9.45 6.06 10.04
N PRO A 43 -10.08 7.21 9.73
CA PRO A 43 -10.86 7.98 10.71
C PRO A 43 -11.95 7.12 11.38
N THR A 44 -12.40 7.51 12.57
CA THR A 44 -13.42 6.78 13.33
C THR A 44 -14.65 6.47 12.47
N GLY A 45 -15.10 5.22 12.51
CA GLY A 45 -16.23 4.71 11.73
C GLY A 45 -15.88 4.27 10.30
N SER A 46 -14.63 4.41 9.87
CA SER A 46 -14.18 3.92 8.55
C SER A 46 -14.32 2.40 8.45
N LYS A 47 -14.71 1.91 7.27
CA LYS A 47 -14.84 0.47 7.02
C LYS A 47 -13.48 -0.21 7.01
N ILE A 48 -13.38 -1.34 7.72
CA ILE A 48 -12.20 -2.22 7.74
C ILE A 48 -12.54 -3.52 7.01
N PHE A 49 -11.67 -3.90 6.07
CA PHE A 49 -11.83 -5.07 5.22
C PHE A 49 -10.77 -6.14 5.50
N ALA A 50 -11.13 -7.41 5.35
CA ALA A 50 -10.17 -8.51 5.37
C ALA A 50 -9.21 -8.39 4.18
N VAL A 51 -7.90 -8.50 4.41
CA VAL A 51 -6.90 -8.37 3.33
C VAL A 51 -6.81 -9.61 2.44
N ALA A 52 -7.26 -10.77 2.93
CA ALA A 52 -7.22 -12.05 2.25
C ALA A 52 -8.31 -12.97 2.83
N ASP A 53 -8.68 -14.01 2.08
CA ASP A 53 -9.57 -15.08 2.52
C ASP A 53 -9.05 -15.73 3.81
N GLY A 54 -9.95 -16.10 4.73
CA GLY A 54 -9.51 -16.77 5.95
C GLY A 54 -10.62 -17.12 6.94
N LEU A 55 -10.18 -17.62 8.09
CA LEU A 55 -11.03 -18.01 9.22
C LEU A 55 -10.78 -17.05 10.39
N VAL A 56 -11.83 -16.39 10.88
CA VAL A 56 -11.74 -15.54 12.07
C VAL A 56 -11.42 -16.42 13.29
N SER A 57 -10.18 -16.35 13.75
CA SER A 57 -9.66 -17.19 14.84
C SER A 57 -9.86 -16.56 16.21
N ARG A 58 -10.02 -15.23 16.27
CA ARG A 58 -10.31 -14.52 17.52
C ARG A 58 -11.05 -13.22 17.29
N VAL A 59 -11.97 -12.90 18.21
CA VAL A 59 -12.62 -11.60 18.30
C VAL A 59 -12.52 -11.10 19.74
N ARG A 60 -11.99 -9.89 19.91
CA ARG A 60 -12.06 -9.17 21.19
C ARG A 60 -12.91 -7.92 21.02
N THR A 61 -13.95 -7.80 21.82
CA THR A 61 -14.87 -6.64 21.84
C THR A 61 -14.68 -5.71 23.04
N ASP A 62 -13.86 -6.10 24.03
CA ASP A 62 -13.52 -5.23 25.16
C ASP A 62 -12.34 -4.29 24.79
N PRO A 63 -12.56 -2.96 24.76
CA PRO A 63 -11.51 -1.99 24.45
C PRO A 63 -10.43 -1.87 25.55
N LYS A 64 -10.68 -2.35 26.78
CA LYS A 64 -9.75 -2.23 27.92
C LYS A 64 -8.91 -3.49 28.06
N GLY A 65 -7.73 -3.37 28.68
CA GLY A 65 -6.92 -4.51 29.11
C GLY A 65 -6.12 -5.22 28.01
N HIS A 66 -6.00 -4.64 26.82
CA HIS A 66 -5.10 -5.12 25.76
C HIS A 66 -4.64 -3.95 24.89
N ASN A 67 -3.38 -3.92 24.47
CA ASN A 67 -2.81 -2.80 23.71
C ASN A 67 -3.53 -2.57 22.37
N TYR A 68 -3.92 -3.63 21.67
CA TYR A 68 -4.75 -3.54 20.46
C TYR A 68 -6.21 -3.09 20.69
N GLY A 69 -6.69 -3.00 21.93
CA GLY A 69 -8.10 -2.71 22.21
C GLY A 69 -9.03 -3.75 21.59
N ILE A 70 -10.11 -3.28 20.95
CA ILE A 70 -11.02 -4.11 20.17
C ILE A 70 -10.28 -4.55 18.91
N HIS A 71 -10.23 -5.86 18.66
CA HIS A 71 -9.48 -6.39 17.54
C HIS A 71 -10.00 -7.74 17.05
N ILE A 72 -9.66 -8.04 15.79
CA ILE A 72 -9.98 -9.28 15.10
C ILE A 72 -8.68 -9.96 14.71
N ARG A 73 -8.63 -11.29 14.84
CA ARG A 73 -7.55 -12.11 14.29
C ARG A 73 -8.12 -13.07 13.25
N ILE A 74 -7.46 -13.16 12.11
CA ILE A 74 -7.89 -14.00 10.99
C ILE A 74 -6.72 -14.91 10.61
N ASN A 75 -6.94 -16.22 10.63
CA ASN A 75 -5.99 -17.20 10.13
C ASN A 75 -6.21 -17.40 8.63
N HIS A 76 -5.12 -17.50 7.89
CA HIS A 76 -5.08 -17.68 6.45
C HIS A 76 -4.34 -18.98 6.11
N GLU A 77 -4.19 -19.25 4.81
CA GLU A 77 -3.31 -20.31 4.32
C GLU A 77 -1.83 -20.05 4.70
N ASP A 78 -0.99 -21.07 4.54
CA ASP A 78 0.46 -21.00 4.80
C ASP A 78 0.86 -20.50 6.20
N ASP A 79 0.04 -20.79 7.21
CA ASP A 79 0.22 -20.39 8.61
C ASP A 79 0.22 -18.87 8.84
N TYR A 80 -0.27 -18.06 7.89
CA TYR A 80 -0.38 -16.63 8.09
C TYR A 80 -1.55 -16.26 8.99
N GLN A 81 -1.37 -15.21 9.80
CA GLN A 81 -2.42 -14.61 10.61
C GLN A 81 -2.34 -13.09 10.52
N THR A 82 -3.46 -12.44 10.27
CA THR A 82 -3.58 -10.99 10.35
C THR A 82 -4.29 -10.56 11.63
N ILE A 83 -3.91 -9.38 12.15
CA ILE A 83 -4.53 -8.75 13.31
C ILE A 83 -4.99 -7.35 12.91
N TYR A 84 -6.28 -7.06 13.12
CA TYR A 84 -6.90 -5.77 12.85
C TYR A 84 -7.27 -5.13 14.18
N ALA A 85 -6.59 -4.06 14.57
CA ALA A 85 -6.67 -3.49 15.91
C ALA A 85 -7.22 -2.05 15.93
N HIS A 86 -7.44 -1.55 17.14
CA HIS A 86 -7.98 -0.22 17.44
C HIS A 86 -9.40 0.01 16.89
N LEU A 87 -10.21 -1.05 16.79
CA LEU A 87 -11.53 -0.98 16.19
C LEU A 87 -12.56 -0.28 17.10
N GLN A 88 -13.59 0.28 16.49
CA GLN A 88 -14.84 0.72 17.15
C GLN A 88 -15.74 -0.48 17.45
N GLU A 89 -15.89 -1.33 16.43
CA GLU A 89 -16.93 -2.33 16.33
C GLU A 89 -16.43 -3.48 15.46
N VAL A 90 -16.82 -4.69 15.82
CA VAL A 90 -16.54 -5.91 15.06
C VAL A 90 -17.81 -6.35 14.33
N ARG A 91 -17.70 -6.67 13.04
CA ARG A 91 -18.80 -7.11 12.16
C ARG A 91 -18.76 -8.59 11.80
N VAL A 92 -17.89 -9.35 12.44
CA VAL A 92 -17.71 -10.80 12.27
C VAL A 92 -17.67 -11.50 13.63
N ARG A 93 -17.69 -12.83 13.64
CA ARG A 93 -17.60 -13.65 14.85
C ARG A 93 -16.49 -14.71 14.74
N GLU A 94 -16.01 -15.19 15.87
CA GLU A 94 -15.07 -16.32 15.90
C GLU A 94 -15.65 -17.54 15.15
N GLY A 95 -14.80 -18.22 14.37
CA GLY A 95 -15.17 -19.34 13.52
C GLY A 95 -15.84 -18.97 12.19
N GLN A 96 -16.04 -17.68 11.89
CA GLN A 96 -16.58 -17.23 10.61
C GLN A 96 -15.51 -17.28 9.51
N GLN A 97 -15.85 -17.83 8.33
CA GLN A 97 -15.07 -17.64 7.12
C GLN A 97 -15.31 -16.24 6.54
N VAL A 98 -14.24 -15.62 6.05
CA VAL A 98 -14.29 -14.32 5.38
C VAL A 98 -13.58 -14.40 4.05
N GLU A 99 -14.06 -13.60 3.11
CA GLU A 99 -13.41 -13.39 1.81
C GLU A 99 -12.56 -12.11 1.85
N ALA A 100 -11.55 -12.02 1.00
CA ALA A 100 -10.80 -10.80 0.77
C ALA A 100 -11.74 -9.65 0.38
N GLY A 101 -11.56 -8.48 0.99
CA GLY A 101 -12.42 -7.32 0.79
C GLY A 101 -13.74 -7.36 1.56
N GLN A 102 -14.03 -8.42 2.31
CA GLN A 102 -15.21 -8.48 3.16
C GLN A 102 -15.09 -7.49 4.32
N LEU A 103 -16.18 -6.75 4.59
CA LEU A 103 -16.28 -5.86 5.76
C LEU A 103 -16.22 -6.69 7.05
N ILE A 104 -15.22 -6.41 7.89
CA ILE A 104 -15.00 -7.13 9.16
C ILE A 104 -15.14 -6.26 10.41
N GLY A 105 -15.08 -4.94 10.28
CA GLY A 105 -15.18 -4.03 11.41
C GLY A 105 -15.20 -2.56 11.01
N LEU A 106 -15.24 -1.69 12.02
CA LEU A 106 -15.12 -0.24 11.86
C LEU A 106 -13.91 0.26 12.65
N ALA A 107 -13.16 1.21 12.09
CA ALA A 107 -11.98 1.81 12.72
C ALA A 107 -12.36 2.74 13.88
N ASP A 108 -11.50 2.83 14.90
CA ASP A 108 -11.55 3.88 15.92
C ASP A 108 -10.15 4.09 16.53
N ASN A 109 -10.08 4.26 17.85
CA ASN A 109 -8.88 4.54 18.62
C ASN A 109 -8.87 3.73 19.95
N THR A 110 -9.40 2.50 19.95
CA THR A 110 -9.49 1.71 21.19
C THR A 110 -8.14 1.11 21.58
N GLY A 111 -7.91 0.86 22.88
CA GLY A 111 -6.63 0.36 23.37
C GLY A 111 -5.55 1.44 23.48
N ASN A 112 -4.30 1.09 23.17
CA ASN A 112 -3.16 1.99 23.23
C ASN A 112 -2.94 2.67 21.87
N SER A 113 -3.69 3.75 21.61
CA SER A 113 -3.63 4.49 20.35
C SER A 113 -3.84 5.99 20.58
N PHE A 114 -3.12 6.84 19.83
CA PHE A 114 -3.12 8.30 20.00
C PHE A 114 -4.16 9.04 19.14
N GLY A 115 -4.64 8.41 18.08
CA GLY A 115 -5.64 8.96 17.17
C GLY A 115 -6.17 7.85 16.26
N SER A 116 -7.33 8.06 15.66
CA SER A 116 -8.01 6.98 14.93
C SER A 116 -7.26 6.53 13.68
N HIS A 117 -7.01 5.22 13.59
CA HIS A 117 -6.36 4.53 12.48
C HIS A 117 -6.65 3.02 12.53
N LEU A 118 -6.28 2.28 11.49
CA LEU A 118 -6.17 0.82 11.54
C LEU A 118 -4.73 0.44 11.84
N HIS A 119 -4.49 -0.32 12.92
CA HIS A 119 -3.25 -1.06 13.08
C HIS A 119 -3.43 -2.46 12.48
N LEU A 120 -2.62 -2.80 11.47
CA LEU A 120 -2.59 -4.12 10.82
C LEU A 120 -1.26 -4.81 11.12
N SER A 121 -1.30 -5.88 11.91
CA SER A 121 -0.13 -6.77 12.09
C SER A 121 -0.25 -8.00 11.19
N LEU A 122 0.90 -8.50 10.71
CA LEU A 122 1.01 -9.79 10.04
C LEU A 122 1.88 -10.71 10.88
N LYS A 123 1.46 -11.96 10.99
CA LYS A 123 2.22 -13.04 11.63
C LYS A 123 2.32 -14.22 10.69
N ARG A 124 3.42 -14.95 10.77
CA ARG A 124 3.53 -16.29 10.17
C ARG A 124 3.77 -17.28 11.29
N LEU A 125 2.72 -17.97 11.71
CA LEU A 125 2.76 -18.88 12.85
C LEU A 125 3.87 -19.92 12.62
N ASN A 126 4.59 -20.29 13.68
CA ASN A 126 5.73 -21.23 13.65
C ASN A 126 6.97 -20.75 12.88
N HIS A 127 7.01 -19.50 12.38
CA HIS A 127 8.17 -18.94 11.68
C HIS A 127 8.69 -17.67 12.38
N ASN A 128 9.99 -17.60 12.66
CA ASN A 128 10.64 -16.39 13.17
C ASN A 128 11.19 -15.56 12.01
N TYR A 129 10.85 -14.27 11.95
CA TYR A 129 11.32 -13.34 10.92
C TYR A 129 12.38 -12.40 11.47
N LYS A 130 13.60 -12.40 10.93
CA LYS A 130 14.64 -11.38 11.22
C LYS A 130 14.77 -11.01 12.72
N ASN A 131 14.67 -11.99 13.63
CA ASN A 131 14.68 -11.82 15.09
C ASN A 131 13.51 -11.04 15.72
N TRP A 132 12.42 -10.84 15.00
CA TRP A 132 11.17 -10.32 15.57
C TRP A 132 10.53 -11.35 16.49
N PRO A 133 10.16 -10.97 17.73
CA PRO A 133 9.50 -11.87 18.65
C PRO A 133 8.09 -12.20 18.18
N TYR A 134 7.51 -13.25 18.75
CA TYR A 134 6.11 -13.65 18.54
C TYR A 134 5.71 -13.92 17.08
N CYS A 135 6.67 -14.18 16.18
CA CYS A 135 6.42 -14.49 14.77
C CYS A 135 5.81 -13.34 13.95
N PHE A 136 6.03 -12.08 14.33
CA PHE A 136 5.62 -10.94 13.52
C PHE A 136 6.42 -10.86 12.20
N PHE A 137 5.74 -10.48 11.14
CA PHE A 137 6.26 -10.27 9.80
C PHE A 137 5.92 -8.85 9.34
N ASP A 138 6.77 -8.28 8.50
CA ASP A 138 6.47 -6.99 7.86
C ASP A 138 5.29 -7.17 6.89
N PRO A 139 4.13 -6.51 7.11
CA PRO A 139 2.97 -6.59 6.21
C PRO A 139 3.19 -5.81 4.90
N THR A 140 4.15 -4.89 4.88
CA THR A 140 4.28 -3.90 3.81
C THR A 140 4.52 -4.53 2.42
N PRO A 141 5.35 -5.58 2.27
CA PRO A 141 5.53 -6.27 0.98
C PRO A 141 4.25 -6.90 0.42
N PHE A 142 3.28 -7.24 1.28
CA PHE A 142 1.98 -7.78 0.88
C PHE A 142 0.99 -6.68 0.49
N LEU A 143 1.12 -5.49 1.09
CA LEU A 143 0.28 -4.33 0.82
C LEU A 143 0.68 -3.60 -0.46
N LEU A 144 1.97 -3.51 -0.76
CA LEU A 144 2.45 -2.72 -1.90
C LEU A 144 1.87 -3.14 -3.27
N PRO A 145 1.77 -4.43 -3.61
CA PRO A 145 1.16 -4.84 -4.87
C PRO A 145 -0.28 -4.33 -5.04
N LEU A 146 -1.03 -4.16 -3.94
CA LEU A 146 -2.41 -3.65 -3.95
C LEU A 146 -2.50 -2.16 -4.25
N LEU A 147 -1.42 -1.41 -4.05
CA LEU A 147 -1.30 -0.01 -4.48
C LEU A 147 -0.91 0.11 -5.96
N GLY A 148 -0.79 -1.02 -6.67
CA GLY A 148 -0.19 -1.07 -7.99
C GLY A 148 1.31 -0.80 -7.98
N TRP A 149 1.98 -0.88 -6.81
CA TRP A 149 3.43 -0.76 -6.76
C TRP A 149 4.08 -2.03 -7.28
N GLN A 150 4.30 -2.03 -8.58
CA GLN A 150 5.16 -2.99 -9.25
C GLN A 150 6.58 -2.45 -9.24
N ARG A 151 7.58 -3.34 -9.06
CA ARG A 151 8.98 -2.96 -9.27
C ARG A 151 9.06 -2.34 -10.66
N PRO A 152 9.45 -1.07 -10.78
CA PRO A 152 9.37 -0.42 -12.07
C PRO A 152 10.41 -1.03 -13.00
N SER A 153 10.10 -1.08 -14.30
CA SER A 153 11.00 -1.62 -15.32
C SER A 153 11.88 -0.51 -15.92
N GLY A 154 13.07 -0.88 -16.37
CA GLY A 154 14.10 0.04 -16.87
C GLY A 154 14.01 0.28 -18.37
N PRO A 155 14.69 1.32 -18.89
CA PRO A 155 15.98 1.83 -18.40
C PRO A 155 15.90 2.74 -17.16
N TYR A 156 16.95 2.69 -16.33
CA TYR A 156 17.04 3.41 -15.06
C TYR A 156 18.13 4.48 -15.07
N ILE A 157 18.01 5.44 -14.14
CA ILE A 157 19.07 6.35 -13.75
C ILE A 157 19.41 6.18 -12.26
N ASP A 158 20.69 6.08 -11.97
CA ASP A 158 21.19 6.03 -10.59
C ASP A 158 21.26 7.45 -9.99
N GLY A 159 20.88 7.57 -8.72
CA GLY A 159 21.04 8.81 -7.97
C GLY A 159 20.81 8.65 -6.48
N TRP A 160 20.72 9.78 -5.80
CA TRP A 160 20.54 9.89 -4.37
C TRP A 160 19.26 10.67 -4.07
N ALA A 161 18.34 10.05 -3.36
CA ALA A 161 17.07 10.59 -2.90
C ALA A 161 17.19 11.01 -1.43
N TYR A 162 16.68 12.18 -1.05
CA TYR A 162 16.62 12.58 0.36
C TYR A 162 15.73 11.62 1.17
N THR A 163 16.31 10.97 2.18
CA THR A 163 15.66 9.83 2.88
C THR A 163 14.30 10.20 3.48
N ALA A 164 14.18 11.38 4.08
CA ALA A 164 12.94 11.79 4.74
C ALA A 164 11.81 12.16 3.76
N ALA A 165 12.11 12.25 2.46
CA ALA A 165 11.14 12.55 1.41
C ALA A 165 10.76 11.31 0.58
N ILE A 166 11.13 10.11 1.04
CA ILE A 166 10.72 8.85 0.44
C ILE A 166 10.13 7.90 1.48
N THR A 167 9.12 7.15 1.09
CA THR A 167 8.62 5.99 1.83
C THR A 167 9.33 4.75 1.31
N ARG A 168 10.08 4.06 2.16
CA ARG A 168 10.82 2.84 1.78
C ARG A 168 10.10 1.58 2.23
N VAL A 169 10.18 0.54 1.40
CA VAL A 169 9.68 -0.81 1.68
C VAL A 169 10.63 -1.80 1.03
N ASP A 170 11.35 -2.57 1.84
CA ASP A 170 12.44 -3.45 1.38
C ASP A 170 13.40 -2.74 0.40
N ASP A 171 13.37 -3.12 -0.87
CA ASP A 171 14.20 -2.55 -1.93
C ASP A 171 13.45 -1.61 -2.87
N LEU A 172 12.24 -1.19 -2.51
CA LEU A 172 11.47 -0.16 -3.20
C LEU A 172 11.36 1.10 -2.35
N ALA A 173 11.20 2.24 -3.02
CA ALA A 173 10.86 3.49 -2.40
C ALA A 173 9.87 4.28 -3.27
N GLN A 174 8.97 5.02 -2.64
CA GLN A 174 8.10 5.98 -3.33
C GLN A 174 8.46 7.40 -2.91
N ALA A 175 8.49 8.32 -3.86
CA ALA A 175 8.60 9.74 -3.56
C ALA A 175 7.33 10.22 -2.85
N ASN A 176 7.48 10.99 -1.77
CA ASN A 176 6.35 11.60 -1.07
C ASN A 176 5.59 12.58 -2.00
N ALA A 177 4.38 12.99 -1.62
CA ALA A 177 3.48 13.79 -2.48
C ALA A 177 4.10 15.04 -3.14
N GLY A 178 5.08 15.67 -2.51
CA GLY A 178 5.79 16.83 -3.06
C GLY A 178 6.87 16.53 -4.11
N GLY A 179 7.09 15.25 -4.44
CA GLY A 179 8.21 14.81 -5.26
C GLY A 179 9.55 14.93 -4.54
N ILE A 180 10.62 14.56 -5.25
CA ILE A 180 11.97 14.57 -4.69
C ILE A 180 13.04 14.84 -5.72
N ASN A 181 13.99 15.70 -5.34
CA ASN A 181 15.19 15.96 -6.14
C ASN A 181 16.12 14.76 -6.12
N LEU A 182 16.35 14.15 -7.28
CA LEU A 182 17.35 13.11 -7.47
C LEU A 182 18.72 13.76 -7.68
N ARG A 183 19.74 13.36 -6.93
CA ARG A 183 21.07 14.00 -6.97
C ARG A 183 22.19 13.02 -7.34
N LYS A 184 23.28 13.53 -7.93
CA LYS A 184 24.48 12.73 -8.25
C LYS A 184 25.25 12.27 -7.01
N THR A 185 25.13 12.97 -5.89
CA THR A 185 25.82 12.65 -4.64
C THR A 185 24.90 12.78 -3.44
N ALA A 186 25.23 12.08 -2.35
CA ALA A 186 24.53 12.06 -1.07
C ALA A 186 24.70 13.39 -0.29
N SER A 187 24.22 14.50 -0.84
CA SER A 187 24.32 15.84 -0.25
C SER A 187 23.33 16.80 -0.89
N ILE A 188 22.86 17.79 -0.12
CA ILE A 188 22.03 18.89 -0.62
C ILE A 188 22.75 19.72 -1.70
N GLY A 189 24.08 19.82 -1.62
CA GLY A 189 24.90 20.48 -2.64
C GLY A 189 25.26 19.59 -3.83
N GLY A 190 24.81 18.33 -3.84
CA GLY A 190 25.04 17.42 -4.95
C GLY A 190 24.30 17.90 -6.21
N LYS A 191 24.96 17.79 -7.37
CA LYS A 191 24.38 18.18 -8.67
C LYS A 191 23.01 17.51 -8.84
N LEU A 192 21.99 18.33 -9.10
CA LEU A 192 20.64 17.86 -9.43
C LEU A 192 20.69 17.06 -10.73
N ILE A 193 20.08 15.88 -10.71
CA ILE A 193 19.85 15.06 -11.90
C ILE A 193 18.52 15.48 -12.51
N ASP A 194 17.43 15.29 -11.75
CA ASP A 194 16.07 15.65 -12.14
C ASP A 194 15.15 15.65 -10.90
N LEU A 195 13.90 16.06 -11.08
CA LEU A 195 12.82 15.86 -10.13
C LEU A 195 12.12 14.52 -10.41
N VAL A 196 11.99 13.72 -9.37
CA VAL A 196 11.13 12.54 -9.33
C VAL A 196 9.76 13.00 -8.81
N PRO A 197 8.69 12.93 -9.63
CA PRO A 197 7.35 13.31 -9.23
C PRO A 197 6.88 12.53 -8.01
N GLY A 198 6.06 13.17 -7.17
CA GLY A 198 5.44 12.52 -6.03
C GLY A 198 4.64 11.30 -6.47
N GLY A 199 4.72 10.22 -5.68
CA GLY A 199 4.09 8.95 -6.01
C GLY A 199 4.92 8.04 -6.93
N SER A 200 6.02 8.51 -7.53
CA SER A 200 6.86 7.68 -8.39
C SER A 200 7.66 6.65 -7.60
N LEU A 201 7.80 5.46 -8.18
CA LEU A 201 8.55 4.36 -7.58
C LEU A 201 10.01 4.35 -8.01
N MET A 202 10.83 3.91 -7.08
CA MET A 202 12.28 3.84 -7.17
C MET A 202 12.74 2.53 -6.54
N ILE A 203 13.92 2.07 -6.94
CA ILE A 203 14.56 0.88 -6.37
C ILE A 203 15.69 1.34 -5.46
N VAL A 204 15.69 0.91 -4.21
CA VAL A 204 16.74 1.21 -3.22
C VAL A 204 17.96 0.33 -3.51
N MET A 205 19.10 0.95 -3.79
CA MET A 205 20.32 0.25 -4.24
C MET A 205 21.32 -0.02 -3.12
N GLY A 206 21.05 0.44 -1.90
CA GLY A 206 21.98 0.27 -0.80
C GLY A 206 21.66 1.12 0.42
N ARG A 207 22.68 1.23 1.29
CA ARG A 207 22.56 1.91 2.58
C ARG A 207 22.58 3.43 2.42
N GLU A 208 21.86 4.07 3.32
CA GLU A 208 21.83 5.52 3.44
C GLU A 208 23.19 6.12 3.78
N ARG A 209 23.45 7.31 3.25
CA ARG A 209 24.61 8.14 3.54
C ARG A 209 24.18 9.60 3.66
N ASN A 210 24.58 10.28 4.73
CA ASN A 210 24.35 11.72 4.93
C ASN A 210 22.86 12.17 4.81
N GLY A 211 21.89 11.33 5.19
CA GLY A 211 20.47 11.67 5.00
C GLY A 211 19.92 11.37 3.60
N TYR A 212 20.69 10.68 2.75
CA TYR A 212 20.30 10.32 1.38
C TYR A 212 20.38 8.82 1.13
N THR A 213 19.41 8.33 0.37
CA THR A 213 19.26 6.94 -0.05
C THR A 213 19.73 6.77 -1.48
N PRO A 214 20.63 5.82 -1.78
CA PRO A 214 20.97 5.50 -3.16
C PRO A 214 19.78 4.79 -3.81
N VAL A 215 19.32 5.29 -4.95
CA VAL A 215 18.16 4.78 -5.68
C VAL A 215 18.42 4.65 -7.17
N GLN A 216 17.72 3.71 -7.79
CA GLN A 216 17.47 3.64 -9.22
C GLN A 216 16.08 4.16 -9.52
N VAL A 217 15.98 5.11 -10.44
CA VAL A 217 14.71 5.71 -10.87
C VAL A 217 14.47 5.34 -12.34
N PRO A 218 13.28 4.87 -12.72
CA PRO A 218 12.93 4.68 -14.12
C PRO A 218 12.98 6.01 -14.85
N ILE A 219 13.64 6.05 -16.01
CA ILE A 219 13.76 7.30 -16.78
C ILE A 219 12.36 7.84 -17.15
N ALA A 220 11.41 6.95 -17.45
CA ALA A 220 10.03 7.30 -17.77
C ALA A 220 9.27 8.01 -16.63
N SER A 221 9.76 7.92 -15.38
CA SER A 221 9.14 8.58 -14.24
C SER A 221 9.68 9.99 -14.00
N LEU A 222 10.69 10.47 -14.74
CA LEU A 222 11.28 11.79 -14.49
C LEU A 222 10.46 12.90 -15.14
N SER A 223 10.37 14.04 -14.46
CA SER A 223 9.52 15.17 -14.88
C SER A 223 9.89 15.84 -16.21
N ASN A 224 11.06 15.54 -16.79
CA ASN A 224 11.54 16.11 -18.06
C ASN A 224 11.52 15.14 -19.25
N VAL A 225 10.76 14.03 -19.20
CA VAL A 225 10.43 13.28 -20.41
C VAL A 225 9.15 13.88 -21.01
N PRO A 226 9.16 14.43 -22.25
CA PRO A 226 7.93 14.91 -22.87
C PRO A 226 6.91 13.78 -22.93
N ASP A 227 5.62 14.11 -22.72
CA ASP A 227 4.52 13.18 -22.93
C ASP A 227 4.71 12.45 -24.28
N PRO A 228 4.47 11.13 -24.36
CA PRO A 228 4.42 10.48 -25.66
C PRO A 228 3.42 11.23 -26.53
N GLU A 229 3.82 11.58 -27.76
CA GLU A 229 2.92 12.24 -28.71
C GLU A 229 1.58 11.48 -28.73
N PRO A 230 0.44 12.18 -28.66
CA PRO A 230 -0.86 11.53 -28.75
C PRO A 230 -0.91 10.70 -30.04
N PRO A 231 -1.53 9.51 -30.01
CA PRO A 231 -1.63 8.69 -31.21
C PRO A 231 -2.27 9.51 -32.34
N PRO A 232 -1.81 9.34 -33.60
CA PRO A 232 -2.40 10.06 -34.72
C PRO A 232 -3.91 9.81 -34.74
N PRO A 233 -4.73 10.83 -35.07
CA PRO A 233 -6.16 10.66 -35.11
C PRO A 233 -6.52 9.48 -36.04
N PRO A 234 -7.55 8.70 -35.71
CA PRO A 234 -7.99 7.62 -36.57
C PRO A 234 -8.29 8.18 -37.97
N PRO A 235 -7.97 7.43 -39.05
CA PRO A 235 -8.33 7.87 -40.40
C PRO A 235 -9.84 8.13 -40.46
N PRO A 236 -10.29 9.18 -41.18
CA PRO A 236 -11.70 9.48 -41.28
C PRO A 236 -12.46 8.27 -41.80
N THR A 237 -13.48 7.86 -41.06
CA THR A 237 -14.35 6.74 -41.42
C THR A 237 -15.05 7.09 -42.73
N GLU A 238 -14.74 6.37 -43.82
CA GLU A 238 -15.59 6.43 -45.01
C GLU A 238 -16.98 5.90 -44.63
N LEU A 239 -17.97 6.79 -44.63
CA LEU A 239 -19.38 6.39 -44.58
C LEU A 239 -19.68 5.61 -45.86
N ALA A 240 -19.64 4.29 -45.77
CA ALA A 240 -20.20 3.42 -46.79
C ALA A 240 -21.68 3.78 -46.96
N GLY A 241 -22.01 4.38 -48.12
CA GLY A 241 -23.35 4.77 -48.49
C GLY A 241 -24.27 3.56 -48.52
N ILE A 242 -25.18 3.47 -47.54
CA ILE A 242 -26.33 2.58 -47.60
C ILE A 242 -27.36 3.27 -48.49
N PHE A 243 -27.39 2.91 -49.77
CA PHE A 243 -28.56 3.11 -50.63
C PHE A 243 -29.62 2.08 -50.21
N LEU A 244 -30.57 2.49 -49.38
CA LEU A 244 -31.85 1.78 -49.25
C LEU A 244 -32.83 2.39 -50.25
N GLY A 245 -33.16 1.60 -51.26
CA GLY A 245 -34.28 1.86 -52.16
C GLY A 245 -35.60 1.77 -51.39
N GLY A 246 -36.52 2.70 -51.69
CA GLY A 246 -37.86 2.72 -51.15
C GLY A 246 -38.69 3.77 -51.87
N SER A 247 -39.35 3.34 -52.94
CA SER A 247 -40.36 4.09 -53.68
C SER A 247 -41.53 4.48 -52.78
N PHE A 248 -41.86 5.77 -52.76
CA PHE A 248 -43.18 6.27 -52.35
C PHE A 248 -43.73 7.15 -53.47
N GLU A 249 -44.80 6.68 -54.10
CA GLU A 249 -45.70 7.49 -54.92
C GLU A 249 -46.39 8.53 -54.03
N VAL A 250 -46.33 9.80 -54.43
CA VAL A 250 -47.40 10.76 -54.14
C VAL A 250 -47.50 11.71 -55.34
N GLY A 251 -48.52 11.51 -56.18
CA GLY A 251 -48.90 12.41 -57.26
C GLY A 251 -50.38 12.77 -57.12
N PHE A 252 -50.65 13.97 -56.61
CA PHE A 252 -51.92 14.66 -56.81
C PHE A 252 -51.89 15.33 -58.20
N TRP A 253 -53.05 15.32 -58.87
CA TRP A 253 -53.45 15.96 -60.15
C TRP A 253 -52.46 16.88 -60.85
#